data_AF-X1N5G5-F1
#
_entry.id   AF-X1N5G5-F1
#
_cell.length_a   1.000
_cell.length_b   1.000
_cell.length_c   1.000
_cell.angle_alpha   90.00
_cell.angle_beta   90.00
_cell.angle_gamma   90.00
#
_symmetry.space_group_name_H-M   'P 1'
#
loop_
_entity.id
_entity.type
_entity.pdbx_description
1 polymer ?
#
loop_
_entity_poly.entity_id
_entity_poly.type
_entity_poly.pdbx_seq_one_letter_code
_entity_poly.pdbx_strand_id
1 'polypeptide(L)'
;MVIDIARDMEQLCPKALLLNYTNPMAMVCWALGEASNINFVGLCHGVQTTLDLISRYVEVNKEDIDYLCAGINHMDWFLRLEQDGKNLYPTLKKNIEKPEYYIVIQ
;
A
#
# COMPACT_ATOMS: atom_id res chain seq x y z
N MET A 1 -19.43 3.83 14.03
CA MET A 1 -18.21 4.66 14.21
C MET A 1 -17.83 5.39 12.92
N VAL A 2 -17.20 4.76 11.92
CA VAL A 2 -16.77 5.50 10.71
C VAL A 2 -17.94 6.06 9.89
N ILE A 3 -19.06 5.36 9.84
CA ILE A 3 -20.29 5.87 9.20
C ILE A 3 -20.88 7.08 9.94
N ASP A 4 -20.77 7.11 11.26
CA ASP A 4 -21.26 8.24 12.05
C ASP A 4 -20.38 9.48 11.79
N ILE A 5 -19.06 9.30 11.70
CA ILE A 5 -18.13 10.36 11.26
C ILE A 5 -18.49 10.83 9.85
N ALA A 6 -18.81 9.93 8.93
CA ALA A 6 -19.19 10.30 7.57
C ALA A 6 -20.46 11.18 7.55
N ARG A 7 -21.48 10.83 8.35
CA ARG A 7 -22.71 11.64 8.50
C ARG A 7 -22.41 13.03 9.07
N ASP A 8 -21.53 13.12 10.06
CA ASP A 8 -21.11 14.41 10.61
C ASP A 8 -20.37 15.24 9.55
N MET A 9 -19.50 14.61 8.76
CA MET A 9 -18.78 15.28 7.68
C MET A 9 -19.71 15.80 6.58
N GLU A 10 -20.77 15.06 6.23
CA GLU A 10 -21.77 15.51 5.25
C GLU A 10 -22.45 16.82 5.67
N GLN A 11 -22.67 17.00 6.97
CA GLN A 11 -23.32 18.20 7.50
C GLN A 11 -22.34 19.35 7.74
N LEU A 12 -21.19 19.05 8.32
CA LEU A 12 -20.26 20.05 8.85
C LEU A 12 -19.18 20.46 7.85
N CYS A 13 -18.72 19.53 7.02
CA CYS A 13 -17.61 19.76 6.11
C CYS A 13 -17.69 18.89 4.84
N PRO A 14 -18.76 19.01 4.03
CA PRO A 14 -19.04 18.09 2.90
C PRO A 14 -17.96 18.08 1.80
N LYS A 15 -17.04 19.04 1.80
CA LYS A 15 -15.93 19.15 0.84
C LYS A 15 -14.59 18.64 1.39
N ALA A 16 -14.52 18.28 2.68
CA ALA A 16 -13.30 17.76 3.27
C ALA A 16 -12.98 16.35 2.77
N LEU A 17 -11.71 15.97 2.87
CA LEU A 17 -11.21 14.65 2.53
C LEU A 17 -10.97 13.84 3.82
N LEU A 18 -11.63 12.70 3.95
CA LEU A 18 -11.36 11.75 5.03
C LEU A 18 -10.13 10.91 4.69
N LEU A 19 -9.10 10.98 5.53
CA LEU A 19 -7.92 10.11 5.45
C LEU A 19 -8.08 8.94 6.44
N ASN A 20 -8.50 7.77 5.95
CA ASN A 20 -8.75 6.61 6.80
C ASN A 20 -7.49 5.73 6.95
N TYR A 21 -7.01 5.59 8.19
CA TYR A 21 -6.00 4.61 8.61
C TYR A 21 -6.59 3.44 9.44
N THR A 22 -7.90 3.45 9.70
CA THR A 22 -8.54 2.44 10.55
C THR A 22 -8.73 1.14 9.78
N ASN A 23 -8.35 0.03 10.43
CA ASN A 23 -8.57 -1.32 9.92
C ASN A 23 -9.89 -1.94 10.41
N PRO A 24 -10.48 -2.90 9.67
CA PRO A 24 -10.03 -3.45 8.38
C PRO A 24 -10.32 -2.48 7.21
N MET A 25 -9.27 -1.93 6.59
CA MET A 25 -9.40 -0.75 5.72
C MET A 25 -10.21 -1.02 4.46
N ALA A 26 -10.01 -2.17 3.81
CA ALA A 26 -10.80 -2.55 2.64
C ALA A 26 -12.31 -2.49 2.95
N MET A 27 -12.73 -3.08 4.08
CA MET A 27 -14.13 -3.13 4.49
C MET A 27 -14.64 -1.76 4.95
N VAL A 28 -13.82 -0.97 5.64
CA VAL A 28 -14.19 0.38 6.06
C VAL A 28 -14.41 1.30 4.85
N CYS A 29 -13.48 1.30 3.90
CA CYS A 29 -13.58 2.07 2.67
C CYS A 29 -14.76 1.61 1.80
N TRP A 30 -15.03 0.30 1.75
CA TRP A 30 -16.24 -0.22 1.09
C TRP A 30 -17.49 0.34 1.76
N ALA A 31 -17.61 0.21 3.08
CA ALA A 31 -18.79 0.70 3.80
C ALA A 31 -19.00 2.20 3.62
N LEU A 32 -17.92 3.00 3.60
CA LEU A 32 -17.98 4.43 3.30
C LEU A 32 -18.52 4.70 1.90
N GLY A 33 -18.03 4.00 0.88
CA GLY A 33 -18.48 4.16 -0.51
C GLY A 33 -19.93 3.75 -0.75
N GLU A 34 -20.45 2.80 0.02
CA GLU A 34 -21.86 2.38 -0.06
C GLU A 34 -22.81 3.29 0.73
N ALA A 35 -22.35 3.86 1.85
CA ALA A 35 -23.22 4.52 2.82
C ALA A 35 -23.18 6.05 2.79
N SER A 36 -22.24 6.67 2.07
CA SER A 36 -22.03 8.12 2.09
C SER A 36 -21.43 8.63 0.78
N ASN A 37 -21.57 9.94 0.52
CA ASN A 37 -21.00 10.62 -0.64
C ASN A 37 -19.79 11.50 -0.30
N ILE A 38 -19.21 11.37 0.91
CA ILE A 38 -18.02 12.13 1.28
C ILE A 38 -16.79 11.73 0.45
N ASN A 39 -15.84 12.64 0.30
CA ASN A 39 -14.54 12.30 -0.27
C ASN A 39 -13.71 11.56 0.77
N PHE A 40 -13.17 10.39 0.41
CA PHE A 40 -12.30 9.62 1.30
C PHE A 40 -11.16 8.92 0.55
N VAL A 41 -10.05 8.69 1.26
CA VAL A 41 -8.91 7.89 0.81
C VAL A 41 -8.48 6.98 1.97
N GLY A 42 -8.31 5.68 1.69
CA GLY A 42 -7.69 4.73 2.61
C GLY A 42 -6.17 4.69 2.42
N LEU A 43 -5.41 4.69 3.51
CA LEU A 43 -3.95 4.76 3.48
C LEU A 43 -3.30 3.60 4.27
N CYS A 44 -2.45 2.81 3.61
CA CYS A 44 -1.66 1.76 4.26
C CYS A 44 -0.19 1.87 3.86
N HIS A 45 0.70 1.40 4.75
CA HIS A 45 2.15 1.41 4.58
C HIS A 45 2.69 0.11 3.94
N GLY A 46 1.80 -0.80 3.52
CA GLY A 46 2.15 -2.15 3.06
C GLY A 46 3.08 -2.15 1.85
N VAL A 47 2.77 -1.35 0.82
CA VAL A 47 3.59 -1.25 -0.39
C VAL A 47 4.97 -0.70 -0.07
N GLN A 48 5.03 0.39 0.69
CA GLN A 48 6.28 1.08 1.01
C GLN A 48 7.22 0.18 1.82
N THR A 49 6.68 -0.53 2.81
CA THR A 49 7.43 -1.45 3.67
C THR A 49 7.88 -2.69 2.90
N THR A 50 7.03 -3.21 2.01
CA THR A 50 7.41 -4.35 1.16
C THR A 50 8.49 -3.94 0.16
N LEU A 51 8.45 -2.71 -0.36
CA LEU A 51 9.49 -2.19 -1.24
C LEU A 51 10.83 -2.02 -0.51
N ASP A 52 10.84 -1.68 0.79
CA ASP A 52 12.07 -1.65 1.61
C ASP A 52 12.71 -3.04 1.75
N LEU A 53 11.90 -4.10 1.76
CA LEU A 53 12.41 -5.47 1.75
C LEU A 53 12.91 -5.85 0.35
N ILE A 54 12.12 -5.55 -0.69
CA ILE A 54 12.49 -5.81 -2.09
C ILE A 54 13.81 -5.15 -2.45
N SER A 55 14.03 -3.89 -2.06
CA SER A 55 15.27 -3.14 -2.34
C SER A 55 16.51 -3.86 -1.82
N ARG A 56 16.42 -4.48 -0.63
CA ARG A 56 17.48 -5.31 -0.05
C ARG A 56 17.71 -6.58 -0.86
N TYR A 57 16.66 -7.29 -1.26
CA TYR A 57 16.79 -8.52 -2.06
C TYR A 57 17.41 -8.26 -3.43
N VAL A 58 17.20 -7.09 -4.03
CA VAL A 58 17.70 -6.76 -5.37
C VAL A 58 18.96 -5.91 -5.35
N GLU A 59 19.42 -5.47 -4.17
CA GLU A 59 20.61 -4.63 -3.95
C GLU A 59 20.56 -3.30 -4.72
N VAL A 60 19.39 -2.67 -4.73
CA VAL A 60 19.12 -1.36 -5.36
C VAL A 60 18.53 -0.44 -4.31
N ASN A 61 18.86 0.86 -4.32
CA ASN A 61 18.22 1.82 -3.42
C ASN A 61 16.72 1.88 -3.75
N LYS A 62 15.88 2.02 -2.72
CA LYS A 62 14.42 2.05 -2.88
C LYS A 62 13.97 3.12 -3.88
N GLU A 63 14.64 4.27 -3.85
CA GLU A 63 14.36 5.45 -4.65
C GLU A 63 14.66 5.25 -6.14
N ASP A 64 15.53 4.29 -6.47
CA ASP A 64 15.93 3.96 -7.84
C ASP A 64 15.05 2.84 -8.45
N ILE A 65 14.01 2.37 -7.73
CA ILE A 65 13.13 1.31 -8.18
C ILE A 65 11.81 1.89 -8.70
N ASP A 66 11.59 1.73 -10.01
CA ASP A 66 10.31 1.99 -10.66
C ASP A 66 9.40 0.77 -10.52
N TYR A 67 8.19 0.97 -9.99
CA TYR A 67 7.25 -0.14 -9.80
C TYR A 67 5.81 0.23 -10.15
N LEU A 68 5.03 -0.81 -10.43
CA LEU A 68 3.56 -0.75 -10.50
C LEU A 68 3.02 -1.74 -9.49
N CYS A 69 2.25 -1.29 -8.50
CA CYS A 69 1.57 -2.16 -7.55
C CYS A 69 0.05 -2.01 -7.70
N ALA A 70 -0.67 -3.13 -7.66
CA ALA A 70 -2.12 -3.14 -7.74
C ALA A 70 -2.73 -4.30 -6.95
N GLY A 71 -3.95 -4.08 -6.46
CA GLY A 71 -4.73 -5.06 -5.69
C GLY A 71 -5.68 -4.37 -4.72
N ILE A 72 -6.00 -5.06 -3.64
CA ILE A 72 -6.79 -4.51 -2.53
C ILE A 72 -5.89 -4.34 -1.30
N ASN A 73 -6.35 -3.57 -0.32
CA ASN A 73 -5.62 -3.39 0.94
C ASN A 73 -5.25 -4.76 1.56
N HIS A 74 -3.95 -4.94 1.89
CA HIS A 74 -3.36 -6.18 2.41
C HIS A 74 -3.42 -7.41 1.47
N MET A 75 -3.73 -7.21 0.19
CA MET A 75 -3.75 -8.26 -0.82
C MET A 75 -3.47 -7.64 -2.19
N ASP A 76 -2.23 -7.20 -2.37
CA ASP A 76 -1.70 -6.50 -3.52
C ASP A 76 -0.42 -7.14 -4.05
N TRP A 77 -0.09 -6.82 -5.31
CA TRP A 77 1.06 -7.39 -6.02
C TRP A 77 1.81 -6.31 -6.79
N PHE A 78 3.13 -6.40 -6.74
CA PHE A 78 4.00 -5.66 -7.65
C PHE A 78 3.87 -6.28 -9.05
N LEU A 79 3.23 -5.60 -10.00
CA LEU A 79 3.06 -6.09 -11.37
C LEU A 79 4.29 -5.78 -12.24
N ARG A 80 4.99 -4.69 -11.92
CA ARG A 80 6.24 -4.27 -12.57
C ARG A 80 7.23 -3.85 -11.49
N LEU A 81 8.50 -4.21 -11.67
CA LEU A 81 9.59 -3.92 -10.76
C LEU A 81 10.88 -3.77 -11.57
N GLU A 82 11.35 -2.54 -11.72
CA GLU A 82 12.42 -2.16 -12.66
C GLU A 82 13.40 -1.15 -12.06
N GLN A 83 14.63 -1.15 -12.55
CA GLN A 83 15.61 -0.07 -12.37
C GLN A 83 16.13 0.32 -13.76
N ASP A 84 16.00 1.59 -14.16
CA ASP A 84 16.40 2.07 -15.48
C ASP A 84 15.86 1.20 -16.64
N GLY A 85 14.61 0.74 -16.53
CA GLY A 85 13.95 -0.14 -17.49
C GLY A 85 14.41 -1.61 -17.48
N LYS A 86 15.29 -2.02 -16.55
CA LYS A 86 15.70 -3.42 -16.38
C LYS A 86 14.86 -4.12 -15.34
N ASN A 87 14.29 -5.26 -15.71
CA ASN A 87 13.44 -6.07 -14.83
C ASN A 87 14.23 -6.67 -13.64
N LEU A 88 13.78 -6.38 -12.42
CA LEU A 88 14.41 -6.82 -11.17
C LEU A 88 13.89 -8.18 -10.65
N TYR A 89 12.80 -8.70 -11.23
CA TYR A 89 12.23 -9.99 -10.81
C TYR A 89 13.21 -11.17 -10.83
N PRO A 90 14.11 -11.34 -11.82
CA PRO A 90 15.08 -12.42 -11.81
C PRO A 90 15.99 -12.40 -10.57
N THR A 91 16.47 -11.22 -10.18
CA THR A 91 17.29 -11.03 -8.98
C THR A 91 16.47 -11.29 -7.72
N LEU A 92 15.26 -10.72 -7.64
CA LEU A 92 14.35 -10.93 -6.51
C LEU A 92 14.09 -12.42 -6.28
N LYS A 93 13.69 -13.17 -7.33
CA LYS A 93 13.40 -14.61 -7.21
C LYS A 93 14.62 -15.43 -6.79
N LYS A 94 15.81 -15.07 -7.27
CA LYS A 94 17.06 -15.74 -6.89
C LYS A 94 17.40 -15.52 -5.41
N ASN A 95 17.06 -14.37 -4.86
CA ASN A 95 17.48 -13.95 -3.53
C ASN A 95 16.40 -14.12 -2.44
N ILE A 96 15.12 -14.13 -2.79
CA ILE A 96 14.01 -14.14 -1.81
C ILE A 96 13.94 -15.42 -0.97
N GLU A 97 14.54 -16.53 -1.43
CA GLU A 97 14.59 -17.80 -0.70
C GLU A 97 15.84 -17.96 0.18
N LYS A 98 16.74 -16.97 0.17
CA LYS A 98 18.04 -17.07 0.81
C LYS A 98 18.01 -16.63 2.28
N PRO A 99 18.41 -17.49 3.24
CA PRO A 99 18.42 -17.23 4.69
C PRO A 99 19.00 -15.88 5.11
N GLU A 100 20.07 -15.43 4.45
CA GLU A 100 20.78 -14.19 4.78
C GLU A 100 19.93 -12.93 4.65
N TYR A 101 18.87 -12.94 3.85
CA TYR A 101 17.97 -11.79 3.70
C TYR A 101 16.75 -11.84 4.64
N TYR A 102 16.49 -12.98 5.33
CA TYR A 102 15.35 -13.10 6.26
C TYR A 102 15.60 -12.41 7.61
N ILE A 103 16.86 -12.07 7.93
CA ILE A 103 17.24 -11.52 9.25
C ILE A 103 17.59 -10.04 9.11
N VAL A 104 16.59 -9.17 8.95
CA VAL A 104 16.72 -7.75 9.35
C VAL A 104 15.33 -7.20 9.73
N ILE A 105 14.80 -7.69 10.85
CA ILE A 105 13.87 -6.92 11.70
C ILE A 105 14.65 -6.64 12.99
N GLN A 106 15.50 -5.62 12.97
CA GLN A 106 15.92 -4.91 14.18
C GLN A 106 15.45 -3.47 14.06
#